data_AF-X1BME2-F1
#
_entry.id   AF-X1BME2-F1
#
_cell.length_a   1.000
_cell.length_b   1.000
_cell.length_c   1.000
_cell.angle_alpha   90.00
_cell.angle_beta   90.00
_cell.angle_gamma   90.00
#
_symmetry.space_group_name_H-M   'P 1'
#
loop_
_entity.id
_entity.type
_entity.pdbx_description
1 polymer ?
#
loop_
_entity_poly.entity_id
_entity_poly.type
_entity_poly.pdbx_seq_one_letter_code
_entity_poly.pdbx_strand_id
1 'polypeptide(L)'
;MKKGSKHSPETRKKIGEAQKGKKLSPETRRKIGESRKGENHPMFGKHHSVESRRKMSETHKGQKHSPEHCKKISEALKGEKHPFYGRKHSPEALKKMSEAHKGEKNHNYGKTPSPETRKKIGEALKGHESCWTGKKHSPEALKKMSEAGWYKF
;
A
#
# COMPACT_ATOMS: atom_id res chain seq x y z
N MET A 1 36.33 -37.94 -8.54
CA MET A 1 35.07 -37.18 -8.67
C MET A 1 35.05 -36.47 -10.03
N LYS A 2 34.14 -36.80 -10.96
CA LYS A 2 34.06 -36.11 -12.27
C LYS A 2 33.42 -34.74 -12.08
N LYS A 3 34.16 -33.65 -12.34
CA LYS A 3 33.60 -32.29 -12.38
C LYS A 3 32.62 -32.21 -13.56
N GLY A 4 31.39 -31.75 -13.30
CA GLY A 4 30.36 -31.60 -14.33
C GLY A 4 30.84 -30.67 -15.46
N SER A 5 30.73 -31.13 -16.70
CA SER A 5 31.07 -30.33 -17.88
C SER A 5 30.09 -29.16 -18.02
N LYS A 6 30.62 -27.95 -18.22
CA LYS A 6 29.80 -26.75 -18.49
C LYS A 6 29.57 -26.65 -20.00
N HIS A 7 28.31 -26.54 -20.41
CA HIS A 7 27.97 -26.32 -21.83
C HIS A 7 28.58 -25.02 -22.35
N SER A 8 28.99 -25.02 -23.63
CA SER A 8 29.47 -23.83 -24.33
C SER A 8 28.38 -22.75 -24.40
N PRO A 9 28.74 -21.47 -24.52
CA PRO A 9 27.77 -20.37 -24.64
C PRO A 9 26.77 -20.57 -25.79
N GLU A 10 27.25 -21.08 -26.93
CA GLU A 10 26.43 -21.35 -28.11
C GLU A 10 25.41 -22.47 -27.86
N THR A 11 25.83 -23.57 -27.23
CA THR A 11 24.91 -24.67 -26.87
C THR A 11 23.88 -24.21 -25.86
N ARG A 12 24.26 -23.38 -24.88
CA ARG A 12 23.30 -22.79 -23.92
C ARG A 12 22.28 -21.89 -24.62
N LYS A 13 22.72 -21.10 -25.60
CA LYS A 13 21.83 -20.26 -26.41
C LYS A 13 20.82 -21.10 -27.20
N LYS A 14 21.28 -22.16 -27.88
CA LYS A 14 20.41 -23.10 -28.62
C LYS A 14 19.37 -23.78 -27.73
N ILE A 15 19.77 -24.25 -26.54
CA ILE A 15 18.82 -24.83 -25.58
C ILE A 15 17.81 -23.78 -25.11
N GLY A 16 18.26 -22.56 -24.82
CA GLY A 16 17.39 -21.46 -24.41
C GLY A 16 16.36 -21.10 -25.48
N GLU A 17 16.77 -20.98 -26.74
CA GLU A 17 15.89 -20.72 -27.87
C GLU A 17 14.88 -21.85 -28.06
N ALA A 18 15.31 -23.11 -27.99
CA ALA A 18 14.44 -24.27 -28.12
C ALA A 18 13.40 -24.39 -26.98
N GLN A 19 13.65 -23.81 -25.82
CA GLN A 19 12.73 -23.80 -24.67
C GLN A 19 11.91 -22.52 -24.55
N LYS A 20 12.28 -21.47 -25.28
CA LYS A 20 11.61 -20.16 -25.22
C LYS A 20 10.16 -20.29 -25.66
N GLY A 21 9.24 -19.86 -24.80
CA GLY A 21 7.80 -19.86 -25.08
C GLY A 21 7.09 -21.20 -24.86
N LYS A 22 7.80 -22.30 -24.57
CA LYS A 22 7.16 -23.58 -24.23
C LYS A 22 6.43 -23.46 -22.90
N LYS A 23 5.11 -23.63 -22.93
CA LYS A 23 4.25 -23.67 -21.74
C LYS A 23 4.06 -25.12 -21.32
N LEU A 24 4.34 -25.41 -20.06
CA LEU A 24 3.95 -26.70 -19.46
C LEU A 24 2.44 -26.90 -19.56
N SER A 25 2.02 -28.15 -19.80
CA SER A 25 0.61 -28.52 -19.78
C SER A 25 -0.02 -28.18 -18.42
N PRO A 26 -1.34 -27.88 -18.37
CA PRO A 26 -2.03 -27.57 -17.12
C PRO A 26 -1.85 -28.66 -16.07
N GLU A 27 -1.90 -29.93 -16.46
CA GLU A 27 -1.72 -31.08 -15.57
C GLU A 27 -0.32 -31.14 -14.96
N THR A 28 0.72 -30.99 -15.79
CA THR A 28 2.11 -31.01 -15.31
C THR A 28 2.38 -29.83 -14.39
N ARG A 29 1.84 -28.64 -14.71
CA ARG A 29 1.93 -27.47 -13.84
C ARG A 29 1.25 -27.70 -12.50
N ARG A 30 0.07 -28.34 -12.51
CA ARG A 30 -0.67 -28.68 -11.28
C ARG A 30 0.13 -29.66 -10.40
N LYS A 31 0.65 -30.75 -10.98
CA LYS A 31 1.49 -31.73 -10.27
C LYS A 31 2.73 -31.09 -9.62
N ILE A 32 3.40 -30.18 -10.34
CA ILE A 32 4.55 -29.44 -9.80
C ILE A 32 4.12 -28.51 -8.66
N GLY A 33 2.97 -27.86 -8.78
CA GLY A 33 2.41 -27.00 -7.74
C GLY A 33 2.06 -27.80 -6.48
N GLU A 34 1.33 -28.90 -6.62
CA GLU A 34 0.89 -29.77 -5.52
C GLU A 34 2.08 -30.36 -4.75
N SER A 35 3.13 -30.80 -5.46
CA SER A 35 4.33 -31.37 -4.83
C SER A 35 5.17 -30.36 -4.03
N ARG A 36 4.94 -29.05 -4.19
CA ARG A 36 5.70 -27.98 -3.51
C ARG A 36 4.84 -27.03 -2.68
N LYS A 37 3.55 -27.34 -2.50
CA LYS A 37 2.62 -26.52 -1.72
C LYS A 37 2.62 -26.95 -0.25
N GLY A 38 2.49 -25.98 0.65
CA GLY A 38 2.35 -26.23 2.08
C GLY A 38 3.55 -26.96 2.67
N GLU A 39 3.27 -27.97 3.49
CA GLU A 39 4.26 -28.79 4.21
C GLU A 39 5.26 -29.52 3.30
N ASN A 40 4.87 -29.82 2.07
CA ASN A 40 5.76 -30.46 1.11
C ASN A 40 6.89 -29.54 0.62
N HIS A 41 6.80 -28.23 0.86
CA HIS A 41 7.85 -27.31 0.48
C HIS A 41 9.10 -27.53 1.36
N PRO A 42 10.32 -27.67 0.79
CA PRO A 42 11.54 -27.95 1.59
C PRO A 42 11.88 -26.90 2.67
N MET A 43 11.35 -25.69 2.51
CA MET A 43 11.49 -24.57 3.45
C MET A 43 10.23 -24.30 4.27
N PHE A 44 9.22 -25.17 4.24
CA PHE A 44 8.06 -25.04 5.10
C PHE A 44 8.47 -25.09 6.58
N GLY A 45 7.95 -24.17 7.40
CA GLY A 45 8.30 -24.02 8.81
C GLY A 45 9.72 -23.51 9.12
N LYS A 46 10.58 -23.31 8.10
CA LYS A 46 11.95 -22.79 8.30
C LYS A 46 11.97 -21.27 8.14
N HIS A 47 12.69 -20.60 9.04
CA HIS A 47 12.89 -19.15 8.98
C HIS A 47 14.30 -18.81 8.52
N HIS A 48 14.42 -17.73 7.74
CA HIS A 48 15.73 -17.16 7.40
C HIS A 48 16.44 -16.63 8.64
N SER A 49 17.76 -16.81 8.70
CA SER A 49 18.58 -16.23 9.76
C SER A 49 18.47 -14.70 9.77
N VAL A 50 18.75 -14.09 10.91
CA VAL A 50 18.74 -12.62 11.06
C VAL A 50 19.69 -11.97 10.05
N GLU A 51 20.86 -12.56 9.85
CA GLU A 51 21.84 -12.07 8.87
C GLU A 51 21.32 -12.15 7.43
N SER A 52 20.68 -13.25 7.03
CA SER A 52 20.09 -13.38 5.70
C SER A 52 18.96 -12.38 5.48
N ARG A 53 18.10 -12.17 6.48
CA ARG A 53 17.04 -11.15 6.43
C ARG A 53 17.61 -9.74 6.30
N ARG A 54 18.68 -9.45 7.04
CA ARG A 54 19.38 -8.17 6.96
C ARG A 54 19.95 -7.93 5.57
N LYS A 55 20.66 -8.90 4.99
CA LYS A 55 21.22 -8.79 3.63
C LYS A 55 20.14 -8.55 2.58
N MET A 56 19.02 -9.30 2.63
CA MET A 56 17.89 -9.08 1.73
C MET A 56 17.28 -7.69 1.91
N SER A 57 17.14 -7.22 3.16
CA SER A 57 16.63 -5.89 3.43
C SER A 57 17.56 -4.80 2.88
N GLU A 58 18.88 -4.94 3.05
CA GLU A 58 19.88 -4.00 2.58
C GLU A 58 19.89 -3.92 1.04
N THR A 59 19.81 -5.07 0.35
CA THR A 59 19.77 -5.09 -1.12
C THR A 59 18.52 -4.44 -1.71
N HIS A 60 17.38 -4.60 -1.05
CA HIS A 60 16.11 -4.05 -1.53
C HIS A 60 15.82 -2.63 -1.02
N LYS A 61 16.59 -2.13 -0.04
CA LYS A 61 16.39 -0.80 0.52
C LYS A 61 16.62 0.27 -0.56
N GLY A 62 15.61 1.09 -0.81
CA GLY A 62 15.70 2.19 -1.78
C GLY A 62 15.55 1.78 -3.25
N GLN A 63 15.35 0.50 -3.55
CA GLN A 63 14.97 0.09 -4.90
C GLN A 63 13.57 0.63 -5.22
N LYS A 64 13.51 1.61 -6.11
CA LYS A 64 12.26 2.18 -6.61
C LYS A 64 11.93 1.57 -7.96
N HIS A 65 10.64 1.30 -8.18
CA HIS A 65 10.17 0.96 -9.52
C HIS A 65 10.41 2.11 -10.50
N SER A 66 10.58 1.78 -11.78
CA SER A 66 10.70 2.81 -12.83
C SER A 66 9.42 3.65 -12.88
N PRO A 67 9.52 4.95 -13.25
CA PRO A 67 8.35 5.83 -13.30
C PRO A 67 7.27 5.28 -14.24
N GLU A 68 7.65 4.64 -15.35
CA GLU A 68 6.71 3.98 -16.25
C GLU A 68 5.97 2.81 -15.60
N HIS A 69 6.67 2.00 -14.80
CA HIS A 69 6.05 0.89 -14.09
C HIS A 69 5.06 1.38 -13.03
N CYS A 70 5.42 2.43 -12.29
CA CYS A 70 4.51 3.09 -11.34
C CYS A 70 3.27 3.64 -12.03
N LYS A 71 3.42 4.28 -13.20
CA LYS A 71 2.30 4.77 -14.00
C LYS A 71 1.36 3.64 -14.41
N LYS A 72 1.90 2.52 -14.91
CA LYS A 72 1.09 1.35 -15.30
C LYS A 72 0.29 0.77 -14.13
N ILE A 73 0.90 0.66 -12.94
CA ILE A 73 0.20 0.22 -11.74
C ILE A 73 -0.92 1.20 -11.36
N SER A 74 -0.60 2.50 -11.37
CA SER A 74 -1.56 3.56 -11.04
C SER A 74 -2.77 3.54 -11.98
N GLU A 75 -2.54 3.44 -13.29
CA GLU A 75 -3.61 3.37 -14.30
C GLU A 75 -4.46 2.10 -14.18
N ALA A 76 -3.85 0.97 -13.83
CA ALA A 76 -4.58 -0.29 -13.63
C ALA A 76 -5.51 -0.25 -12.40
N LEU A 77 -5.16 0.54 -11.38
CA LEU A 77 -5.88 0.61 -10.10
C LEU A 77 -6.69 1.90 -9.92
N LYS A 78 -6.82 2.74 -10.95
CA LYS A 78 -7.57 3.99 -10.89
C LYS A 78 -9.03 3.80 -11.29
N GLY A 79 -9.93 4.48 -10.57
CA GLY A 79 -11.35 4.55 -10.91
C GLY A 79 -12.04 3.18 -10.81
N GLU A 80 -12.91 2.90 -11.77
CA GLU A 80 -13.77 1.70 -11.81
C GLU A 80 -13.01 0.38 -11.84
N LYS A 81 -11.77 0.39 -12.33
CA LYS A 81 -10.91 -0.80 -12.37
C LYS A 81 -10.43 -1.22 -10.98
N HIS A 82 -10.51 -0.32 -9.98
CA HIS A 82 -10.11 -0.66 -8.62
C HIS A 82 -11.08 -1.70 -8.03
N PRO A 83 -10.59 -2.80 -7.41
CA PRO A 83 -11.46 -3.85 -6.86
C PRO A 83 -12.50 -3.37 -5.83
N PHE A 84 -12.23 -2.23 -5.20
CA PHE A 84 -13.11 -1.58 -4.21
C PHE A 84 -13.88 -0.38 -4.76
N TYR A 85 -13.85 -0.10 -6.06
CA TYR A 85 -14.65 0.98 -6.62
C TYR A 85 -16.15 0.73 -6.38
N GLY A 86 -16.89 1.77 -5.98
CA GLY A 86 -18.32 1.68 -5.67
C GLY A 86 -18.66 0.94 -4.36
N ARG A 87 -17.71 0.21 -3.75
CA ARG A 87 -17.93 -0.47 -2.47
C ARG A 87 -17.79 0.52 -1.30
N LYS A 88 -18.65 0.36 -0.30
CA LYS A 88 -18.58 1.10 0.97
C LYS A 88 -18.10 0.16 2.07
N HIS A 89 -17.34 0.70 3.02
CA HIS A 89 -17.01 -0.04 4.25
C HIS A 89 -18.27 -0.26 5.08
N SER A 90 -18.32 -1.37 5.82
CA SER A 90 -19.41 -1.62 6.76
C SER A 90 -19.36 -0.59 7.92
N PRO A 91 -20.50 -0.27 8.55
CA PRO A 91 -20.54 0.62 9.70
C PRO A 91 -19.61 0.18 10.84
N GLU A 92 -19.52 -1.14 11.07
CA GLU A 92 -18.60 -1.71 12.06
C GLU A 92 -17.13 -1.47 11.72
N ALA A 93 -16.75 -1.62 10.46
CA ALA A 93 -15.38 -1.37 10.01
C ALA A 93 -15.02 0.11 10.14
N LEU A 94 -15.95 1.01 9.81
CA LEU A 94 -15.79 2.45 9.99
C LEU A 94 -15.58 2.81 11.47
N LYS A 95 -16.37 2.21 12.36
CA LYS A 95 -16.23 2.40 13.81
C LYS A 95 -14.86 1.96 14.31
N LYS A 96 -14.40 0.75 13.90
CA LYS A 96 -13.07 0.23 14.26
C LYS A 96 -11.93 1.13 13.76
N MET A 97 -12.01 1.63 12.52
CA MET A 97 -11.03 2.58 12.00
C MET A 97 -11.04 3.91 12.76
N SER A 98 -12.22 4.44 13.09
CA SER A 98 -12.35 5.67 13.89
C SER A 98 -11.73 5.52 15.27
N GLU A 99 -12.02 4.41 15.98
CA GLU A 99 -11.47 4.11 17.29
C GLU A 99 -9.95 3.90 17.29
N ALA A 100 -9.36 3.47 16.17
CA ALA A 100 -7.92 3.32 16.02
C ALA A 100 -7.19 4.65 15.85
N HIS A 101 -7.87 5.71 15.37
CA HIS A 101 -7.26 7.00 15.05
C HIS A 101 -7.72 8.16 15.94
N LYS A 102 -8.56 7.90 16.94
CA LYS A 102 -9.07 8.90 17.90
C LYS A 102 -8.20 8.96 19.17
N GLY A 103 -8.08 10.16 19.73
CA GLY A 103 -7.41 10.39 21.01
C GLY A 103 -5.92 10.02 20.95
N GLU A 104 -5.40 9.45 22.04
CA GLU A 104 -4.00 9.08 22.23
C GLU A 104 -3.44 8.10 21.19
N LYS A 105 -4.30 7.30 20.54
CA LYS A 105 -3.87 6.38 19.48
C LYS A 105 -3.45 7.12 18.21
N ASN A 106 -3.85 8.37 18.04
CA ASN A 106 -3.42 9.18 16.91
C ASN A 106 -1.94 9.55 17.07
N HIS A 107 -1.14 9.32 16.03
CA HIS A 107 0.30 9.63 16.05
C HIS A 107 0.61 11.12 16.31
N ASN A 108 -0.36 12.01 16.09
CA ASN A 108 -0.28 13.45 16.32
C ASN A 108 -0.96 13.90 17.62
N TYR A 109 -1.48 13.00 18.44
CA TYR A 109 -2.08 13.40 19.72
C TYR A 109 -1.04 14.10 20.60
N GLY A 110 -1.40 15.26 21.15
CA GLY A 110 -0.50 16.10 21.95
C GLY A 110 0.60 16.82 21.17
N LYS A 111 0.77 16.57 19.87
CA LYS A 111 1.79 17.23 19.04
C LYS A 111 1.23 18.51 18.44
N THR A 112 1.93 19.63 18.66
CA THR A 112 1.61 20.89 18.00
C THR A 112 2.52 21.13 16.80
N PRO A 113 1.99 21.57 15.64
CA PRO A 113 2.83 21.93 14.51
C PRO A 113 3.77 23.10 14.87
N SER A 114 4.98 23.07 14.33
CA SER A 114 6.00 24.10 14.57
C SER A 114 5.51 25.47 14.08
N PRO A 115 6.04 26.58 14.63
CA PRO A 115 5.69 27.93 14.19
C PRO A 115 5.88 28.13 12.67
N GLU A 116 6.93 27.55 12.09
CA GLU A 116 7.19 27.59 10.66
C GLU A 116 6.13 26.85 9.85
N THR A 117 5.72 25.65 10.30
CA THR A 117 4.64 24.89 9.66
C THR A 117 3.32 25.65 9.75
N ARG A 118 3.02 26.29 10.89
CA ARG A 118 1.83 27.14 11.06
C ARG A 118 1.84 28.32 10.08
N LYS A 119 3.00 28.97 9.90
CA LYS A 119 3.16 30.07 8.93
C LYS A 119 2.88 29.60 7.50
N LYS A 120 3.45 28.47 7.08
CA LYS A 120 3.21 27.87 5.74
C LYS A 120 1.74 27.54 5.51
N ILE A 121 1.06 26.96 6.51
CA ILE A 121 -0.39 26.69 6.45
C ILE A 121 -1.16 28.00 6.30
N GLY A 122 -0.81 29.03 7.08
CA GLY A 122 -1.46 30.33 7.01
C GLY A 122 -1.29 31.05 5.67
N GLU A 123 -0.09 30.97 5.08
CA GLU A 123 0.19 31.50 3.74
C GLU A 123 -0.63 30.78 2.65
N ALA A 124 -0.72 29.45 2.72
CA ALA A 124 -1.51 28.66 1.78
C ALA A 124 -3.02 28.92 1.87
N LEU A 125 -3.53 29.24 3.06
CA LEU A 125 -4.94 29.57 3.29
C LEU A 125 -5.27 31.05 3.02
N LYS A 126 -4.26 31.89 2.76
CA LYS A 126 -4.45 33.33 2.54
C LYS A 126 -5.17 33.55 1.21
N GLY A 127 -6.42 34.02 1.29
CA GLY A 127 -7.29 34.19 0.12
C GLY A 127 -8.22 32.99 -0.15
N HIS A 128 -8.14 31.92 0.64
CA HIS A 128 -9.14 30.85 0.60
C HIS A 128 -10.41 31.33 1.33
N GLU A 129 -11.39 31.82 0.56
CA GLU A 129 -12.71 32.12 1.11
C GLU A 129 -13.41 30.83 1.53
N SER A 130 -13.75 30.74 2.82
CA SER A 130 -14.61 29.66 3.31
C SER A 130 -15.97 29.77 2.62
N CYS A 131 -16.60 28.66 2.25
CA CYS A 131 -17.94 28.68 1.65
C CYS A 131 -19.05 29.26 2.57
N TRP A 132 -18.68 29.62 3.81
CA TRP A 132 -19.48 30.24 4.85
C TRP A 132 -19.21 31.73 5.07
N THR A 133 -18.24 32.35 4.38
CA THR A 133 -18.06 33.81 4.46
C THR A 133 -19.32 34.51 3.97
N GLY A 134 -19.90 35.39 4.80
CA GLY A 134 -21.13 36.13 4.50
C GLY A 134 -22.45 35.37 4.66
N LYS A 135 -22.45 34.05 4.92
CA LYS A 135 -23.69 33.30 5.21
C LYS A 135 -23.99 33.32 6.71
N LYS A 136 -25.20 33.74 7.08
CA LYS A 136 -25.70 33.67 8.46
C LYS A 136 -26.37 32.31 8.70
N HIS A 137 -26.03 31.64 9.80
CA HIS A 137 -26.73 30.41 10.21
C HIS A 137 -28.19 30.73 10.54
N SER A 138 -29.10 29.79 10.26
CA SER A 138 -30.49 29.93 10.69
C SER A 138 -30.58 29.93 12.22
N PRO A 139 -31.61 30.58 12.81
CA PRO A 139 -31.80 30.58 14.26
C PRO A 139 -31.87 29.16 14.85
N GLU A 140 -32.47 28.23 14.11
CA GLU A 140 -32.56 26.82 14.51
C GLU A 140 -31.18 26.13 14.49
N ALA A 141 -30.34 26.44 13.50
CA ALA A 141 -28.97 25.93 13.45
C ALA A 141 -28.12 26.50 14.59
N LEU A 142 -28.29 27.79 14.93
CA LEU A 142 -27.62 28.43 16.06
C LEU A 142 -28.01 27.79 17.40
N LYS A 143 -29.30 27.49 17.58
CA LYS A 143 -29.80 26.76 18.75
C LYS A 143 -29.19 25.36 18.86
N LYS A 144 -29.17 24.60 17.77
CA LYS A 144 -28.54 23.25 17.72
C LYS A 144 -27.03 23.30 17.99
N MET A 145 -26.32 24.33 17.53
CA MET A 145 -24.89 24.53 17.80
C MET A 145 -24.61 24.93 19.26
N SER A 146 -25.52 25.69 19.89
CA SER A 146 -25.48 26.00 21.32
C SER A 146 -25.71 24.76 22.18
N GLU A 147 -26.71 23.94 21.84
CA GLU A 147 -27.02 22.69 22.54
C GLU A 147 -25.88 21.67 22.41
N ALA A 148 -25.19 21.64 21.27
CA ALA A 148 -24.00 20.82 21.04
C ALA A 148 -22.72 21.35 21.70
N GLY A 149 -22.77 22.53 22.34
CA GLY A 149 -21.64 23.14 23.05
C GLY A 149 -20.55 23.74 22.16
N TRP A 150 -20.82 23.94 20.87
CA TRP A 150 -19.84 24.48 19.90
C TRP A 150 -19.75 26.01 19.96
N TYR A 151 -20.80 26.66 20.47
CA TYR A 151 -20.85 28.08 20.76
C TYR A 151 -21.34 28.29 22.19
N LYS A 152 -20.60 29.05 22.98
CA LYS A 152 -21.13 29.71 24.18
C LYS A 152 -21.65 31.08 23.72
N PHE A 153 -22.97 31.26 23.81
CA PHE A 153 -23.58 32.59 23.75
C PHE A 153 -23.32 33.34 25.05
#